data_AF-A0A226WR60-F1
#
_entry.id   AF-A0A226WR60-F1
#
_cell.length_a   1.000
_cell.length_b   1.000
_cell.length_c   1.000
_cell.angle_alpha   90.00
_cell.angle_beta   90.00
_cell.angle_gamma   90.00
#
_symmetry.space_group_name_H-M   'P 1'
#
loop_
_entity.id
_entity.type
_entity.pdbx_description
1 polymer ?
#
loop_
_entity_poly.entity_id
_entity_poly.type
_entity_poly.pdbx_seq_one_letter_code
_entity_poly.pdbx_strand_id
1 'polypeptide(L)'
;MDAALDYPAFRQIYLSMQQTMETGIGNLRGRLRAKLAARTPDMSRLAEVDAVMERALSPRERSLLATVPGLLGGHFERLRKADRETRADAQALEDASVIAPGAWLTVFRKDMRSVLLAELDLRFQPVEGLLAALRTR
;
A
#
# COMPACT_ATOMS: atom_id res chain seq x y z
N MET A 1 -14.92 -14.01 17.53
CA MET A 1 -15.08 -14.65 16.20
C MET A 1 -13.85 -14.32 15.36
N ASP A 2 -12.68 -14.88 15.66
CA ASP A 2 -11.56 -14.92 14.71
C ASP A 2 -11.68 -16.28 14.00
N ALA A 3 -12.64 -16.39 13.09
CA ALA A 3 -12.64 -17.50 12.13
C ALA A 3 -11.36 -17.35 11.31
N ALA A 4 -10.60 -18.43 11.15
CA ALA A 4 -9.31 -18.48 10.47
C ALA A 4 -9.35 -17.72 9.14
N LEU A 5 -8.95 -16.44 9.15
CA LEU A 5 -8.83 -15.66 7.93
C LEU A 5 -7.58 -16.17 7.21
N ASP A 6 -7.81 -16.93 6.14
CA ASP A 6 -6.73 -17.34 5.25
C ASP A 6 -6.26 -16.15 4.40
N TYR A 7 -5.05 -16.28 3.88
CA TYR A 7 -4.40 -15.25 3.07
C TYR A 7 -5.25 -14.66 1.92
N PRO A 8 -6.10 -15.42 1.20
CA PRO A 8 -6.93 -14.87 0.13
C PRO A 8 -7.83 -13.69 0.56
N ALA A 9 -8.34 -13.69 1.80
CA ALA A 9 -9.15 -12.58 2.30
C ALA A 9 -8.32 -11.29 2.43
N PHE A 10 -7.12 -11.39 3.00
CA PHE A 10 -6.18 -10.27 3.10
C PHE A 10 -5.75 -9.77 1.72
N ARG A 11 -5.51 -10.68 0.77
CA ARG A 11 -5.20 -10.34 -0.62
C ARG A 11 -6.30 -9.50 -1.27
N GLN A 12 -7.57 -9.86 -1.08
CA GLN A 12 -8.70 -9.10 -1.63
C GLN A 12 -8.81 -7.70 -1.01
N ILE A 13 -8.65 -7.60 0.32
CA ILE A 13 -8.64 -6.30 1.02
C ILE A 13 -7.51 -5.41 0.47
N TYR A 14 -6.33 -6.00 0.27
CA TYR A 14 -5.16 -5.28 -0.24
C TYR A 14 -5.40 -4.73 -1.65
N LEU A 15 -5.89 -5.58 -2.57
CA LEU A 15 -6.19 -5.17 -3.95
C LEU A 15 -7.27 -4.09 -3.99
N SER A 16 -8.31 -4.21 -3.16
CA SER A 16 -9.34 -3.18 -3.05
C SER A 16 -8.73 -1.84 -2.60
N MET A 17 -7.83 -1.86 -1.63
CA MET A 17 -7.15 -0.65 -1.17
C MET A 17 -6.26 -0.04 -2.26
N GLN A 18 -5.51 -0.86 -3.01
CA GLN A 18 -4.70 -0.38 -4.14
C GLN A 18 -5.56 0.32 -5.19
N GLN A 19 -6.70 -0.26 -5.56
CA GLN A 19 -7.62 0.34 -6.53
C GLN A 19 -8.23 1.66 -6.02
N THR A 20 -8.61 1.71 -4.74
CA THR A 20 -9.13 2.93 -4.11
C THR A 20 -8.08 4.03 -4.11
N MET A 21 -6.84 3.72 -3.74
CA MET A 21 -5.72 4.67 -3.77
C MET A 21 -5.46 5.19 -5.20
N GLU A 22 -5.30 4.30 -6.18
CA GLU A 22 -5.04 4.67 -7.59
C GLU A 22 -6.12 5.63 -8.10
N THR A 23 -7.38 5.29 -7.90
CA THR A 23 -8.52 6.10 -8.37
C THR A 23 -8.58 7.45 -7.67
N GLY A 24 -8.45 7.46 -6.34
CA GLY A 24 -8.51 8.69 -5.55
C GLY A 24 -7.39 9.67 -5.88
N ILE A 25 -6.16 9.15 -6.03
CA ILE A 25 -4.97 9.94 -6.36
C ILE A 25 -5.05 10.49 -7.77
N GLY A 26 -5.40 9.67 -8.76
CA GLY A 26 -5.58 10.12 -10.15
C GLY A 26 -6.60 11.25 -10.26
N ASN A 27 -7.74 11.13 -9.58
CA ASN A 27 -8.77 12.18 -9.54
C ASN A 27 -8.26 13.47 -8.88
N LEU A 28 -7.54 13.37 -7.76
CA LEU A 28 -6.96 14.53 -7.09
C LEU A 28 -5.92 15.23 -7.97
N ARG A 29 -5.00 14.46 -8.57
CA ARG A 29 -3.96 14.94 -9.46
C ARG A 29 -4.53 15.64 -10.69
N GLY A 30 -5.56 15.06 -11.33
CA GLY A 30 -6.27 15.70 -12.45
C GLY A 30 -6.86 17.06 -12.08
N ARG A 31 -7.51 17.17 -10.91
CA ARG A 31 -8.04 18.46 -10.42
C ARG A 31 -6.93 19.48 -10.14
N LEU A 32 -5.78 19.04 -9.61
CA LEU A 32 -4.64 19.92 -9.36
C LEU A 32 -4.01 20.41 -10.67
N ARG A 33 -3.83 19.52 -11.66
CA ARG A 33 -3.38 19.90 -13.01
C ARG A 33 -4.29 20.94 -13.64
N ALA A 34 -5.61 20.77 -13.56
CA ALA A 34 -6.56 21.76 -14.08
C ALA A 34 -6.41 23.13 -13.39
N LYS A 35 -6.23 23.14 -12.06
CA LYS A 35 -5.98 24.39 -11.31
C LYS A 35 -4.65 25.03 -11.69
N LEU A 36 -3.61 24.24 -11.93
CA LEU A 36 -2.28 24.70 -12.30
C LEU A 36 -2.29 25.33 -13.70
N ALA A 37 -2.92 24.66 -14.67
CA ALA A 37 -3.03 25.14 -16.05
C ALA A 37 -3.77 26.48 -16.17
N ALA A 38 -4.70 26.77 -15.25
CA ALA A 38 -5.43 28.05 -15.23
C ALA A 38 -4.63 29.23 -14.64
N ARG A 39 -3.37 29.06 -14.23
CA ARG A 39 -2.58 30.12 -13.58
C ARG A 39 -1.77 30.97 -14.56
N THR A 40 -0.81 30.36 -15.23
CA THR A 40 0.11 31.04 -16.15
C THR A 40 0.51 30.07 -17.27
N PRO A 41 1.07 30.55 -18.40
CA PRO A 41 1.54 29.67 -19.47
C PRO A 41 2.56 28.63 -19.02
N ASP A 42 3.51 29.03 -18.17
CA ASP A 42 4.53 28.10 -17.63
C ASP A 42 3.92 27.01 -16.75
N MET A 43 2.92 27.37 -15.93
CA MET A 43 2.19 26.42 -15.09
C MET A 43 1.31 25.47 -15.93
N SER A 44 0.79 25.91 -17.08
CA SER A 44 0.13 25.03 -18.04
C SER A 44 1.08 23.99 -18.62
N ARG A 45 2.29 24.40 -19.02
CA ARG A 45 3.32 23.47 -19.49
C ARG A 45 3.72 22.45 -18.41
N LEU A 46 3.84 22.89 -17.15
CA LEU A 46 4.10 21.99 -16.04
C LEU A 46 2.97 20.96 -15.85
N ALA A 47 1.70 21.39 -15.95
CA ALA A 47 0.55 20.49 -15.88
C ALA A 47 0.54 19.46 -17.03
N GLU A 48 0.97 19.85 -18.23
CA GLU A 48 1.13 18.96 -19.38
C GLU A 48 2.25 17.93 -19.16
N VAL A 49 3.41 18.36 -18.65
CA VAL A 49 4.52 17.46 -18.30
C VAL A 49 4.06 16.42 -17.27
N ASP A 50 3.36 16.86 -16.22
CA ASP A 50 2.82 15.97 -15.20
C ASP A 50 1.86 14.93 -15.79
N ALA A 51 0.98 15.35 -16.71
CA ALA A 51 0.03 14.47 -17.40
C ALA A 51 0.72 13.41 -18.27
N VAL A 52 1.77 13.81 -19.00
CA VAL A 52 2.55 12.89 -19.84
C VAL A 52 3.32 11.90 -18.97
N MET A 53 3.92 12.36 -17.87
CA MET A 53 4.61 11.51 -16.92
C MET A 53 3.68 10.51 -16.25
N GLU A 54 2.47 10.92 -15.83
CA GLU A 54 1.43 10.02 -15.34
C GLU A 54 1.14 8.91 -16.36
N ARG A 55 0.82 9.29 -17.60
CA ARG A 55 0.50 8.32 -18.65
C ARG A 55 1.65 7.35 -18.93
N ALA A 56 2.89 7.83 -18.91
CA ALA A 56 4.07 7.01 -19.19
C ALA A 56 4.40 6.04 -18.06
N LEU A 57 4.22 6.45 -16.80
CA LEU A 57 4.68 5.69 -15.63
C LEU A 57 3.59 4.81 -15.01
N SER A 58 2.31 5.21 -15.05
CA SER A 58 1.21 4.48 -14.38
C SER A 58 1.11 3.00 -14.77
N PRO A 59 1.27 2.56 -16.04
CA PRO A 59 1.23 1.13 -16.36
C PRO A 59 2.34 0.34 -15.65
N ARG A 60 3.56 0.89 -15.61
CA ARG A 60 4.70 0.25 -14.96
C ARG A 60 4.53 0.21 -13.45
N GLU A 61 4.08 1.31 -12.84
CA GLU A 61 3.80 1.38 -11.40
C GLU A 61 2.77 0.31 -10.99
N ARG A 62 1.64 0.22 -11.70
CA ARG A 62 0.60 -0.78 -11.44
C ARG A 62 1.12 -2.21 -11.57
N SER A 63 1.91 -2.47 -12.62
CA SER A 63 2.51 -3.80 -12.82
C SER A 63 3.45 -4.18 -11.68
N LEU A 64 4.26 -3.24 -11.17
CA LEU A 64 5.17 -3.50 -10.05
C LEU A 64 4.40 -3.69 -8.74
N LEU A 65 3.45 -2.81 -8.43
CA LEU A 65 2.69 -2.87 -7.18
C LEU A 65 1.72 -4.06 -7.13
N ALA A 66 1.29 -4.59 -8.28
CA ALA A 66 0.52 -5.85 -8.36
C ALA A 66 1.31 -7.09 -7.90
N THR A 67 2.64 -6.99 -7.75
CA THR A 67 3.48 -8.08 -7.21
C THR A 67 3.47 -8.15 -5.68
N VAL A 68 3.13 -7.04 -5.01
CA VAL A 68 3.19 -6.92 -3.55
C VAL A 68 2.26 -7.90 -2.82
N PRO A 69 1.01 -8.15 -3.28
CA PRO A 69 0.18 -9.22 -2.73
C PRO A 69 0.76 -10.63 -2.93
N GLY A 70 1.74 -10.83 -3.82
CA GLY A 70 2.49 -12.11 -3.86
C GLY A 70 3.45 -12.21 -2.69
N LEU A 71 4.23 -11.14 -2.46
CA LEU A 71 5.24 -11.06 -1.40
C LEU A 71 4.62 -11.15 0.00
N LEU A 72 3.49 -10.49 0.21
CA LEU A 72 2.73 -10.57 1.46
C LEU A 72 2.19 -11.98 1.73
N GLY A 73 1.89 -12.76 0.70
CA GLY A 73 1.48 -14.16 0.85
C GLY A 73 2.61 -15.03 1.36
N GLY A 74 3.82 -14.86 0.80
CA GLY A 74 5.01 -15.51 1.31
C GLY A 74 5.32 -15.10 2.75
N HIS A 75 5.12 -13.83 3.10
CA HIS A 75 5.30 -13.33 4.48
C HIS A 75 4.29 -13.93 5.46
N PHE A 76 3.02 -14.00 5.07
CA PHE A 76 1.95 -14.61 5.84
C PHE A 76 2.29 -16.07 6.21
N GLU A 77 2.70 -16.88 5.24
CA GLU A 77 3.04 -18.29 5.50
C GLU A 77 4.29 -18.44 6.36
N ARG A 78 5.30 -17.56 6.21
CA ARG A 78 6.47 -17.56 7.11
C ARG A 78 6.10 -17.27 8.56
N LEU A 79 5.28 -16.25 8.81
CA LEU A 79 4.82 -15.92 10.16
C LEU A 79 3.96 -17.04 10.76
N ARG A 80 3.06 -17.63 9.95
CA ARG A 80 2.23 -18.75 10.34
C ARG A 80 3.05 -19.98 10.72
N LYS A 81 4.11 -20.28 9.95
CA LYS A 81 5.03 -21.39 10.24
C LYS A 81 5.81 -21.15 11.54
N ALA A 82 6.37 -19.95 11.73
CA ALA A 82 7.12 -19.60 12.93
C ALA A 82 6.26 -19.68 14.21
N ASP A 83 4.99 -19.27 14.16
CA ASP A 83 4.05 -19.42 15.28
C ASP A 83 3.82 -20.89 15.63
N ARG A 84 3.63 -21.75 14.61
CA ARG A 84 3.44 -23.19 14.81
C ARG A 84 4.66 -23.86 15.46
N GLU A 85 5.86 -23.50 15.00
CA GLU A 85 7.13 -24.02 15.56
C GLU A 85 7.30 -23.57 17.01
N THR A 86 7.16 -22.27 17.29
CA THR A 86 7.28 -21.72 18.66
C THR A 86 6.27 -22.37 19.62
N ARG A 87 5.05 -22.65 19.15
CA ARG A 87 4.02 -23.33 19.94
C ARG A 87 4.33 -24.81 20.17
N ALA A 88 4.90 -25.50 19.19
CA ALA A 88 5.33 -26.89 19.37
C ALA A 88 6.46 -26.98 20.40
N ASP A 89 7.41 -26.06 20.36
CA ASP A 89 8.52 -25.98 21.33
C ASP A 89 8.00 -25.66 22.74
N ALA A 90 7.09 -24.69 22.88
CA ALA A 90 6.48 -24.33 24.16
C ALA A 90 5.64 -25.47 24.77
N GLN A 91 4.99 -26.28 23.92
CA GLN A 91 4.26 -27.47 24.37
C GLN A 91 5.21 -28.58 24.85
N ALA A 92 6.38 -28.74 24.22
CA ALA A 92 7.39 -29.70 24.63
C ALA A 92 8.08 -29.32 25.96
N LEU A 93 8.10 -28.02 26.30
CA LEU A 93 8.70 -27.47 27.52
C LEU A 93 7.72 -27.37 28.70
N GLU A 94 6.47 -27.84 28.58
CA GLU A 94 5.37 -27.67 29.56
C GLU A 94 5.06 -26.20 29.96
N ASP A 95 5.70 -25.21 29.32
CA ASP A 95 5.46 -23.77 29.48
C ASP A 95 4.32 -23.29 28.56
N ALA A 96 3.20 -23.99 28.57
CA ALA A 96 2.06 -23.75 27.68
C ALA A 96 1.32 -22.42 27.95
N SER A 97 1.68 -21.65 28.99
CA SER A 97 0.88 -20.53 29.50
C SER A 97 1.21 -19.15 28.92
N VAL A 98 2.17 -18.97 28.00
CA VAL A 98 2.69 -17.62 27.68
C VAL A 98 2.33 -17.08 26.28
N ILE A 99 1.93 -17.92 25.31
CA ILE A 99 1.71 -17.44 23.92
C ILE A 99 0.23 -17.20 23.67
N ALA A 100 -0.18 -15.92 23.67
CA ALA A 100 -1.51 -15.51 23.26
C ALA A 100 -1.81 -16.00 21.82
N PRO A 101 -2.88 -16.79 21.59
CA PRO A 101 -3.24 -17.27 20.26
C PRO A 101 -3.41 -16.10 19.28
N GLY A 102 -2.70 -16.13 18.16
CA GLY A 102 -2.87 -15.14 17.08
C GLY A 102 -1.97 -13.91 17.14
N ALA A 103 -0.96 -13.87 18.01
CA ALA A 103 0.04 -12.78 18.05
C ALA A 103 0.70 -12.55 16.67
N TRP A 104 1.04 -13.62 15.95
CA TRP A 104 1.61 -13.56 14.60
C TRP A 104 0.69 -12.88 13.57
N LEU A 105 -0.63 -13.03 13.71
CA LEU A 105 -1.60 -12.43 12.81
C LEU A 105 -1.70 -10.91 13.03
N THR A 106 -1.54 -10.46 14.27
CA THR A 106 -1.43 -9.03 14.60
C THR A 106 -0.18 -8.42 13.97
N VAL A 107 0.96 -9.12 14.00
CA VAL A 107 2.19 -8.71 13.31
C VAL A 107 1.94 -8.61 11.81
N PHE A 108 1.36 -9.64 11.20
CA PHE A 108 1.04 -9.63 9.77
C PHE A 108 0.12 -8.44 9.38
N ARG A 109 -0.94 -8.18 10.14
CA ARG A 109 -1.85 -7.05 9.90
C ARG A 109 -1.13 -5.70 9.98
N LYS A 110 -0.20 -5.54 10.94
CA LYS A 110 0.63 -4.34 11.07
C LYS A 110 1.57 -4.17 9.89
N ASP A 111 2.22 -5.24 9.46
CA ASP A 111 3.16 -5.22 8.33
C ASP A 111 2.43 -4.89 7.03
N MET A 112 1.30 -5.55 6.77
CA MET A 112 0.44 -5.25 5.61
C MET A 112 0.01 -3.79 5.58
N ARG A 113 -0.40 -3.22 6.73
CA ARG A 113 -0.75 -1.79 6.84
C ARG A 113 0.45 -0.89 6.55
N SER A 114 1.63 -1.24 7.05
CA SER A 114 2.85 -0.46 6.84
C SER A 114 3.23 -0.42 5.36
N VAL A 115 3.08 -1.55 4.66
CA VAL A 115 3.29 -1.61 3.20
C VAL A 115 2.24 -0.78 2.46
N LEU A 116 0.96 -0.83 2.83
CA LEU A 116 -0.07 0.01 2.22
C LEU A 116 0.20 1.51 2.39
N LEU A 117 0.70 1.92 3.57
CA LEU A 117 1.09 3.31 3.81
C LEU A 117 2.29 3.71 2.95
N ALA A 118 3.31 2.85 2.84
CA ALA A 118 4.44 3.11 1.96
C ALA A 118 4.03 3.22 0.48
N GLU A 119 3.09 2.38 0.02
CA GLU A 119 2.52 2.52 -1.33
C GLU A 119 1.75 3.83 -1.50
N LEU A 120 0.97 4.24 -0.48
CA LEU A 120 0.24 5.49 -0.50
C LEU A 120 1.22 6.67 -0.63
N ASP A 121 2.25 6.72 0.22
CA ASP A 121 3.25 7.78 0.24
C ASP A 121 3.95 7.89 -1.12
N LEU A 122 4.38 6.76 -1.72
CA LEU A 122 4.97 6.73 -3.05
C LEU A 122 4.04 7.34 -4.11
N ARG A 123 2.78 6.90 -4.14
CA ARG A 123 1.79 7.39 -5.12
C ARG A 123 1.38 8.84 -4.88
N PHE A 124 1.58 9.37 -3.68
CA PHE A 124 1.19 10.72 -3.31
C PHE A 124 2.24 11.78 -3.71
N GLN A 125 3.49 11.39 -3.97
CA GLN A 125 4.57 12.34 -4.31
C GLN A 125 4.23 13.31 -5.47
N PRO A 126 3.60 12.89 -6.59
CA PRO A 126 3.21 13.82 -7.65
C PRO A 126 2.17 14.84 -7.21
N VAL A 127 1.25 14.45 -6.31
CA VAL A 127 0.25 15.35 -5.72
C VAL A 127 0.94 16.41 -4.87
N GLU A 128 1.92 16.02 -4.06
CA GLU A 128 2.72 16.96 -3.26
C GLU A 128 3.49 17.94 -4.14
N GLY A 129 4.08 17.47 -5.24
CA GLY A 129 4.77 18.33 -6.21
C GLY A 129 3.85 19.37 -6.85
N LEU A 130 2.66 18.97 -7.30
CA LEU A 130 1.67 19.90 -7.85
C LEU A 130 1.17 20.91 -6.81
N LEU A 131 0.95 20.47 -5.57
CA LEU A 131 0.58 21.35 -4.46
C LEU A 131 1.69 22.34 -4.13
N ALA A 132 2.94 21.91 -4.13
CA ALA A 132 4.10 22.78 -3.93
C ALA A 132 4.17 23.85 -5.01
N ALA A 133 4.03 23.49 -6.29
CA ALA A 133 4.00 24.43 -7.41
C ALA A 133 2.86 25.46 -7.31
N LEU A 134 1.70 25.06 -6.78
CA LEU A 134 0.58 25.97 -6.53
C LEU A 134 0.82 26.93 -5.33
N ARG A 135 1.74 26.58 -4.41
CA ARG A 135 2.05 27.34 -3.19
C ARG A 135 3.21 28.32 -3.36
N THR A 136 4.15 28.07 -4.27
CA THR A 136 5.33 28.92 -4.53
C THR A 136 5.00 30.25 -5.23
N ARG A 137 3.99 30.95 -4.72
CA ARG A 137 3.81 32.39 -4.94
C ARG A 137 4.73 33.18 -4.02
#